data_AF-A0A8H6E3P6-F1
#
_entry.id   AF-A0A8H6E3P6-F1
#
_cell.length_a   1.000
_cell.length_b   1.000
_cell.length_c   1.000
_cell.angle_alpha   90.00
_cell.angle_beta   90.00
_cell.angle_gamma   90.00
#
_symmetry.space_group_name_H-M   'P 1'
#
loop_
_entity.id
_entity.type
_entity.pdbx_description
1 polymer ?
#
loop_
_entity_poly.entity_id
_entity_poly.type
_entity_poly.pdbx_seq_one_letter_code
_entity_poly.pdbx_strand_id
1 'polypeptide(L)'
;MPWTPAETTSNTFTRPFGTNEAFIKLSFWDVQSSVSFVRSPAKTHLLRLVASAFQRPSLAAHPDASNSNVVYTVPGSSDALQAWISQAFIVMVDADCADVLIPTITPTPYAQLYYIPQASQLLLQTAHWRIDGVSGLLLLD
;
A
#
# COMPACT_ATOMS: atom_id res chain seq x y z
N MET A 1 15.99 -8.74 -6.82
CA MET A 1 16.12 -10.08 -6.20
C MET A 1 14.91 -10.92 -6.59
N PRO A 2 15.08 -12.18 -7.03
CA PRO A 2 13.95 -13.02 -7.41
C PRO A 2 13.10 -13.38 -6.18
N TRP A 3 11.79 -13.54 -6.39
CA TRP A 3 10.87 -14.06 -5.38
C TRP A 3 10.99 -15.58 -5.30
N THR A 4 11.12 -16.10 -4.08
CA THR A 4 11.16 -17.53 -3.80
C THR A 4 9.94 -17.96 -2.99
N PRO A 5 9.29 -19.08 -3.31
CA PRO A 5 8.18 -19.59 -2.50
C PRO A 5 8.67 -19.87 -1.07
N ALA A 6 7.87 -19.50 -0.07
CA ALA A 6 8.15 -19.82 1.32
C ALA A 6 7.98 -21.33 1.54
N GLU A 7 8.93 -21.94 2.26
CA GLU A 7 8.96 -23.39 2.47
C GLU A 7 7.68 -23.96 3.12
N THR A 8 6.97 -23.12 3.89
CA THR A 8 5.82 -23.52 4.69
C THR A 8 4.46 -23.27 4.04
N THR A 9 4.37 -22.54 2.92
CA THR A 9 3.06 -22.12 2.39
C THR A 9 3.11 -21.88 0.87
N SER A 10 2.26 -22.59 0.11
CA SER A 10 2.29 -22.57 -1.36
C SER A 10 1.99 -21.21 -2.00
N ASN A 11 1.36 -20.29 -1.26
CA ASN A 11 0.90 -19.00 -1.76
C ASN A 11 1.71 -17.81 -1.22
N THR A 12 2.76 -18.09 -0.44
CA THR A 12 3.61 -17.06 0.15
C THR A 12 4.94 -17.05 -0.57
N PHE A 13 5.40 -15.87 -0.94
CA PHE A 13 6.67 -15.63 -1.61
C PHE A 13 7.51 -14.69 -0.76
N THR A 14 8.80 -14.93 -0.73
CA THR A 14 9.75 -14.14 0.04
C THR A 14 10.94 -13.75 -0.82
N ARG A 15 11.58 -12.65 -0.47
CA ARG A 15 12.89 -12.27 -0.99
C ARG A 15 13.61 -11.39 0.03
N PRO A 16 14.94 -11.32 0.01
CA PRO A 16 15.66 -10.31 0.77
C PRO A 16 15.36 -8.90 0.23
N PHE A 17 15.48 -7.90 1.09
CA PHE A 17 15.54 -6.50 0.64
C PHE A 17 16.71 -6.30 -0.32
N GLY A 18 16.49 -5.54 -1.39
CA GLY A 18 17.59 -5.05 -2.22
C GLY A 18 18.43 -4.02 -1.46
N THR A 19 19.67 -3.78 -1.90
CA THR A 19 20.59 -2.84 -1.23
C THR A 19 19.97 -1.45 -1.01
N ASN A 20 19.32 -0.90 -2.04
CA ASN A 20 18.66 0.41 -1.95
C ASN A 20 17.43 0.37 -1.04
N GLU A 21 16.62 -0.68 -1.12
CA GLU A 21 15.42 -0.85 -0.28
C GLU A 21 15.81 -0.95 1.20
N ALA A 22 16.88 -1.68 1.52
CA ALA A 22 17.42 -1.80 2.87
C ALA A 22 17.92 -0.46 3.41
N PHE A 23 18.66 0.31 2.60
CA PHE A 23 19.14 1.64 2.97
C PHE A 23 18.00 2.61 3.27
N ILE A 24 16.99 2.66 2.40
CA ILE A 24 15.81 3.53 2.56
C ILE A 24 15.00 3.11 3.79
N LYS A 25 14.84 1.79 4.01
CA LYS A 25 14.12 1.27 5.17
C LYS A 25 14.77 1.65 6.50
N LEU A 26 16.11 1.60 6.60
CA LEU A 26 16.84 2.01 7.80
C LEU A 26 16.64 3.50 8.14
N SER A 27 16.26 4.30 7.15
CA SER A 27 16.07 5.74 7.30
C SER A 27 14.65 6.13 7.74
N PHE A 28 13.73 5.16 7.91
CA PHE A 28 12.33 5.37 8.28
C PHE A 28 11.56 6.33 7.35
N TRP A 29 11.83 6.27 6.05
CA TRP A 29 11.18 7.16 5.08
C TRP A 29 9.82 6.59 4.65
N ASP A 30 8.76 7.31 5.03
CA ASP A 30 7.43 7.13 4.46
C ASP A 30 7.24 8.04 3.25
N VAL A 31 6.64 7.50 2.19
CA VAL A 31 6.15 8.24 1.03
C VAL A 31 4.66 8.46 1.22
N GLN A 32 4.28 9.72 1.08
CA GLN A 32 2.89 10.13 1.02
C GLN A 32 2.66 10.87 -0.29
N SER A 33 1.60 10.49 -1.00
CA SER A 33 1.18 11.16 -2.23
C SER A 33 -0.33 11.32 -2.22
N SER A 34 -0.81 12.54 -2.45
CA SER A 34 -2.23 12.86 -2.51
C SER A 34 -2.66 13.30 -3.90
N VAL A 35 -3.89 12.94 -4.28
CA VAL A 35 -4.54 13.39 -5.51
C VAL A 35 -5.95 13.87 -5.16
N SER A 36 -6.35 15.00 -5.74
CA SER A 36 -7.69 15.58 -5.56
C SER A 36 -8.50 15.40 -6.83
N PHE A 37 -9.76 14.99 -6.68
CA PHE A 37 -10.66 14.78 -7.81
C PHE A 37 -11.62 15.94 -7.97
N VAL A 38 -11.80 16.40 -9.22
CA VAL A 38 -12.82 17.40 -9.57
C VAL A 38 -14.24 16.87 -9.36
N ARG A 39 -14.42 15.54 -9.43
CA ARG A 39 -15.67 14.83 -9.14
C ARG A 39 -15.38 13.60 -8.31
N SER A 40 -16.17 13.38 -7.26
CA SER A 40 -16.01 12.22 -6.39
C SER A 40 -16.05 10.92 -7.20
N PRO A 41 -15.00 10.09 -7.16
CA PRO A 41 -14.99 8.84 -7.90
C PRO A 41 -16.01 7.86 -7.30
N ALA A 42 -16.64 7.05 -8.16
CA ALA A 42 -17.50 5.98 -7.70
C ALA A 42 -16.71 4.99 -6.84
N LYS A 43 -17.28 4.52 -5.72
CA LYS A 43 -16.65 3.54 -4.82
C LYS A 43 -16.12 2.32 -5.57
N THR A 44 -16.84 1.85 -6.59
CA THR A 44 -16.42 0.71 -7.43
C THR A 44 -15.11 0.97 -8.17
N HIS A 45 -14.82 2.20 -8.58
CA HIS A 45 -13.54 2.55 -9.21
C HIS A 45 -12.40 2.56 -8.18
N LEU A 46 -12.65 3.09 -6.97
CA LEU A 46 -11.67 3.08 -5.89
C LEU A 46 -11.29 1.65 -5.47
N LEU A 47 -12.28 0.76 -5.35
CA LEU A 47 -12.05 -0.64 -5.04
C LEU A 47 -11.27 -1.36 -6.15
N ARG A 48 -11.50 -1.02 -7.42
CA ARG A 48 -10.71 -1.55 -8.54
C ARG A 48 -9.26 -1.07 -8.50
N LEU A 49 -9.03 0.19 -8.12
CA LEU A 49 -7.69 0.73 -7.95
C LEU A 49 -6.92 0.00 -6.84
N VAL A 50 -7.56 -0.26 -5.70
CA VAL A 50 -6.95 -1.03 -4.61
C VAL A 50 -6.71 -2.49 -5.02
N ALA A 51 -7.64 -3.11 -5.75
CA ALA A 51 -7.44 -4.45 -6.29
C ALA A 51 -6.28 -4.51 -7.30
N SER A 52 -6.05 -3.46 -8.12
CA SER A 52 -4.91 -3.43 -9.05
C SER A 52 -3.58 -3.20 -8.33
N ALA A 53 -3.57 -2.47 -7.21
CA ALA A 53 -2.42 -2.41 -6.30
C ALA A 53 -1.98 -3.79 -5.81
N PHE A 54 -2.91 -4.71 -5.61
CA PHE A 54 -2.60 -6.09 -5.26
C PHE A 54 -1.84 -6.85 -6.36
N GLN A 55 -2.06 -6.51 -7.63
CA GLN A 55 -1.35 -7.13 -8.76
C GLN A 55 0.12 -6.71 -8.84
N ARG A 56 0.57 -5.79 -7.98
CA ARG A 56 1.97 -5.37 -7.84
C ARG A 56 2.56 -5.96 -6.55
N PRO A 57 3.31 -7.06 -6.62
CA PRO A 57 3.84 -7.74 -5.43
C PRO A 57 4.60 -6.81 -4.48
N SER A 58 5.39 -5.87 -4.99
CA SER A 58 6.15 -4.92 -4.16
C SER A 58 5.28 -4.01 -3.30
N LEU A 59 4.06 -3.70 -3.74
CA LEU A 59 3.14 -2.81 -3.02
C LEU A 59 2.30 -3.55 -1.98
N ALA A 60 1.89 -4.77 -2.31
CA ALA A 60 1.15 -5.65 -1.43
C ALA A 60 2.04 -6.38 -0.41
N ALA A 61 3.35 -6.35 -0.61
CA ALA A 61 4.30 -6.99 0.28
C ALA A 61 4.54 -6.19 1.57
N HIS A 62 4.91 -6.94 2.60
CA HIS A 62 5.25 -6.43 3.92
C HIS A 62 6.58 -7.00 4.40
N PRO A 63 7.26 -6.36 5.37
CA PRO A 63 8.42 -6.97 6.01
C PRO A 63 8.04 -8.22 6.80
N ASP A 64 8.94 -9.20 6.86
CA ASP A 64 8.83 -10.31 7.82
C ASP A 64 9.08 -9.83 9.26
N ALA A 65 8.80 -10.69 10.24
CA ALA A 65 9.01 -10.37 11.66
C ALA A 65 10.47 -10.04 11.99
N SER A 66 11.42 -10.63 11.26
CA SER A 66 12.86 -10.36 11.41
C SER A 66 13.32 -9.07 10.73
N ASN A 67 12.43 -8.40 9.99
CA ASN A 67 12.71 -7.22 9.18
C ASN A 67 13.80 -7.40 8.10
N SER A 68 14.18 -8.63 7.80
CA SER A 68 15.27 -8.96 6.86
C SER A 68 14.75 -9.33 5.47
N ASN A 69 13.49 -9.76 5.39
CA ASN A 69 12.87 -10.18 4.14
C ASN A 69 11.59 -9.40 3.86
N VAL A 70 11.27 -9.35 2.57
CA VAL A 70 9.99 -8.90 2.04
C VAL A 70 9.13 -10.14 1.79
N VAL A 71 7.91 -10.12 2.29
CA VAL A 71 6.93 -11.21 2.20
C VAL A 71 5.73 -10.73 1.40
N TYR A 72 5.34 -11.53 0.41
CA TYR A 72 4.13 -11.32 -0.39
C TYR A 72 3.28 -12.57 -0.33
N THR A 73 2.02 -12.43 0.07
CA THR A 73 1.09 -13.55 0.19
C THR A 73 -0.04 -13.37 -0.80
N VAL A 74 -0.19 -14.30 -1.74
CA VAL A 74 -1.30 -14.31 -2.69
C VAL A 74 -2.57 -14.80 -1.97
N PRO A 75 -3.72 -14.11 -2.06
CA PRO A 75 -4.93 -14.48 -1.34
C PRO A 75 -5.46 -15.74 -2.00
N GLY A 76 -5.63 -16.80 -1.21
CA GLY A 76 -6.14 -18.08 -1.70
C GLY A 76 -7.64 -18.10 -1.98
N SER A 77 -8.37 -17.05 -1.60
CA SER A 77 -9.82 -16.95 -1.74
C SER A 77 -10.29 -15.51 -1.92
N SER A 78 -11.52 -15.34 -2.39
CA SER A 78 -12.17 -14.03 -2.49
C SER A 78 -12.29 -13.34 -1.12
N ASP A 79 -12.59 -14.09 -0.06
CA ASP A 79 -12.72 -13.54 1.29
C ASP A 79 -11.38 -13.02 1.83
N ALA A 80 -10.29 -13.75 1.55
CA ALA A 80 -8.94 -13.30 1.91
C ALA A 80 -8.56 -12.01 1.16
N LEU A 81 -8.94 -11.89 -0.12
CA LEU A 81 -8.74 -10.67 -0.89
C LEU A 81 -9.56 -9.49 -0.32
N GLN A 82 -10.82 -9.71 0.05
CA GLN A 82 -11.66 -8.68 0.66
C GLN A 82 -11.12 -8.22 2.02
N ALA A 83 -10.62 -9.15 2.84
CA ALA A 83 -9.98 -8.84 4.11
C ALA A 83 -8.70 -8.01 3.94
N TRP A 84 -7.95 -8.23 2.86
CA TRP A 84 -6.80 -7.40 2.53
C TRP A 84 -7.23 -6.00 2.06
N ILE A 85 -8.22 -5.94 1.15
CA ILE A 85 -8.76 -4.66 0.64
C ILE A 85 -9.28 -3.80 1.80
N SER A 86 -9.94 -4.39 2.80
CA SER A 86 -10.45 -3.62 3.95
C SER A 86 -9.35 -3.06 4.86
N GLN A 87 -8.15 -3.65 4.85
CA GLN A 87 -6.98 -3.11 5.57
C GLN A 87 -6.22 -2.05 4.76
N ALA A 88 -6.20 -2.22 3.44
CA ALA A 88 -5.49 -1.34 2.51
C ALA A 88 -6.31 -0.12 2.09
N PHE A 89 -7.65 -0.18 2.13
CA PHE A 89 -8.55 0.91 1.73
C PHE A 89 -9.35 1.43 2.92
N ILE A 90 -9.10 2.67 3.30
CA ILE A 90 -9.70 3.31 4.47
C ILE A 90 -10.52 4.52 4.01
N VAL A 91 -11.76 4.62 4.47
CA VAL A 91 -12.61 5.79 4.19
C VAL A 91 -12.61 6.70 5.43
N MET A 92 -12.08 7.90 5.28
CA MET A 92 -11.99 8.91 6.32
C MET A 92 -13.15 9.90 6.19
N VAL A 93 -14.28 9.55 6.82
CA VAL A 93 -15.50 10.38 6.77
C VAL A 93 -15.38 11.66 7.61
N ASP A 94 -14.54 11.65 8.65
CA ASP A 94 -14.39 12.74 9.61
C ASP A 94 -13.22 13.68 9.29
N ALA A 95 -12.47 13.43 8.21
CA ALA A 95 -11.35 14.27 7.81
C ALA A 95 -11.78 15.35 6.82
N ASP A 96 -11.33 16.59 7.04
CA ASP A 96 -11.59 17.72 6.16
C ASP A 96 -10.77 17.62 4.86
N CYS A 97 -9.48 17.30 4.97
CA CYS A 97 -8.57 17.15 3.83
C CYS A 97 -7.36 16.26 4.17
N ALA A 98 -6.57 15.92 3.16
CA ALA A 98 -5.38 15.07 3.31
C ALA A 98 -4.33 15.68 4.27
N ASP A 99 -4.15 17.01 4.25
CA ASP A 99 -3.13 17.69 5.06
C ASP A 99 -3.40 17.57 6.56
N VAL A 100 -4.67 17.50 6.96
CA VAL A 100 -5.10 17.26 8.36
C VAL A 100 -4.91 15.79 8.75
N LEU A 101 -5.05 14.88 7.79
CA LEU A 101 -4.93 13.44 8.01
C LEU A 101 -3.47 13.00 8.15
N ILE A 102 -2.57 13.50 7.31
CA ILE A 102 -1.14 13.19 7.28
C ILE A 102 -0.48 13.09 8.66
N PRO A 103 -0.61 14.09 9.57
CA PRO A 103 0.05 14.04 10.88
C PRO A 103 -0.53 12.99 11.84
N THR A 104 -1.73 12.46 11.56
CA THR A 104 -2.40 11.45 12.40
C THR A 104 -2.11 10.01 11.97
N ILE A 105 -1.60 9.83 10.76
CA ILE A 105 -1.32 8.53 10.18
C ILE A 105 -0.13 7.90 10.89
N THR A 106 -0.33 6.68 11.38
CA THR A 106 0.75 5.86 11.94
C THR A 106 1.42 5.04 10.83
N PRO A 107 2.74 4.80 10.91
CA PRO A 107 3.41 3.90 9.99
C PRO A 107 2.81 2.50 10.06
N THR A 108 2.49 1.91 8.90
CA THR A 108 1.95 0.55 8.82
C THR A 108 2.81 -0.37 7.96
N PRO A 109 2.77 -1.69 8.19
CA PRO A 109 3.53 -2.65 7.40
C PRO A 109 2.93 -2.88 6.00
N TYR A 110 1.86 -2.17 5.62
CA TYR A 110 1.22 -2.26 4.31
C TYR A 110 1.16 -0.87 3.65
N ALA A 111 0.96 -0.83 2.34
CA ALA A 111 0.53 0.41 1.69
C ALA A 111 -0.96 0.64 1.99
N GLN A 112 -1.32 1.88 2.31
CA GLN A 112 -2.69 2.27 2.64
C GLN A 112 -3.16 3.39 1.71
N LEU A 113 -4.39 3.27 1.24
CA LEU A 113 -5.09 4.25 0.44
C LEU A 113 -6.27 4.79 1.23
N TYR A 114 -6.20 6.07 1.57
CA TYR A 114 -7.24 6.78 2.29
C TYR A 114 -8.10 7.55 1.30
N TYR A 115 -9.42 7.35 1.37
CA TYR A 115 -10.39 8.16 0.67
C TYR A 115 -11.06 9.14 1.62
N ILE A 116 -11.02 10.42 1.28
CA ILE A 116 -11.58 11.52 2.06
C ILE A 116 -12.77 12.07 1.27
N PRO A 117 -14.01 11.66 1.58
CA PRO A 117 -15.17 12.02 0.77
C PRO A 117 -15.45 13.52 0.77
N GLN A 118 -15.21 14.21 1.91
CA GLN A 118 -15.52 15.62 2.07
C GLN A 118 -14.74 16.50 1.08
N ALA A 119 -13.44 16.25 0.93
CA ALA A 119 -12.59 16.94 -0.04
C ALA A 119 -12.52 16.25 -1.41
N SER A 120 -13.16 15.09 -1.59
CA SER A 120 -12.96 14.24 -2.79
C SER A 120 -11.48 14.00 -3.08
N GLN A 121 -10.73 13.56 -2.06
CA GLN A 121 -9.29 13.31 -2.14
C GLN A 121 -8.96 11.83 -1.92
N LEU A 122 -7.90 11.37 -2.58
CA LEU A 122 -7.21 10.14 -2.21
C LEU A 122 -5.82 10.48 -1.69
N LEU A 123 -5.44 9.83 -0.60
CA LEU A 123 -4.08 9.89 -0.05
C LEU A 123 -3.53 8.47 -0.04
N LEU A 124 -2.45 8.25 -0.77
CA LEU A 124 -1.65 7.04 -0.69
C LEU A 124 -0.54 7.26 0.34
N GLN A 125 -0.48 6.38 1.34
CA GLN A 125 0.63 6.26 2.27
C GLN A 125 1.33 4.92 2.04
N THR A 126 2.64 4.94 1.89
CA THR A 126 3.44 3.73 1.77
C THR A 126 4.87 3.99 2.18
N ALA A 127 5.54 3.01 2.80
CA ALA A 127 6.97 3.12 3.03
C ALA A 127 7.73 3.22 1.68
N HIS A 128 8.73 4.10 1.64
CA HIS A 128 9.44 4.46 0.41
C HIS A 128 10.16 3.27 -0.24
N TRP A 129 10.50 2.23 0.52
CA TRP A 129 11.14 1.05 -0.04
C TRP A 129 10.22 0.24 -0.99
N ARG A 130 8.90 0.42 -0.93
CA ARG A 130 7.93 -0.31 -1.78
C ARG A 130 7.80 0.29 -3.18
N ILE A 131 8.00 1.60 -3.31
CA ILE A 131 7.67 2.37 -4.50
C ILE A 131 8.56 3.61 -4.58
N ASP A 132 9.00 3.96 -5.79
CA ASP A 132 9.62 5.26 -6.03
C ASP A 132 8.56 6.34 -6.32
N GLY A 133 8.96 7.61 -6.33
CA GLY A 133 8.03 8.72 -6.56
C GLY A 133 7.32 8.67 -7.91
N VAL A 134 7.96 8.10 -8.94
CA VAL A 134 7.37 7.96 -10.29
C VAL A 134 6.26 6.92 -10.27
N SER A 135 6.53 5.76 -9.69
CA SER A 135 5.57 4.67 -9.59
C SER A 135 4.40 5.05 -8.67
N GLY A 136 4.64 5.87 -7.64
CA GLY A 136 3.58 6.42 -6.78
C GLY A 136 2.65 7.37 -7.53
N LEU A 137 3.19 8.19 -8.44
CA LEU A 137 2.39 9.07 -9.29
C LEU A 137 1.56 8.27 -10.31
N LEU A 138 2.19 7.32 -11.01
CA LEU A 138 1.50 6.44 -11.99
C LEU A 138 0.45 5.52 -11.36
N LEU A 139 0.49 5.32 -10.05
CA LEU A 139 -0.53 4.59 -9.32
C LEU A 139 -1.81 5.42 -9.13
N LEU A 140 -1.71 6.75 -9.15
CA LEU A 140 -2.81 7.66 -8.86
C LEU A 140 -3.36 8.37 -10.12
N ASP A 141 -2.72 8.17 -11.27
CA ASP A 141 -3.19 8.57 -12.61
C ASP A 141 -4.25 7.57 -13.14
#